data_AF-A0A2S6H724-F1
#
_entry.id   AF-A0A2S6H724-F1
#
_cell.length_a   1.000
_cell.length_b   1.000
_cell.length_c   1.000
_cell.angle_alpha   90.00
_cell.angle_beta   90.00
_cell.angle_gamma   90.00
#
_symmetry.space_group_name_H-M   'P 1'
#
loop_
_entity.id
_entity.type
_entity.pdbx_description
1 polymer ?
#
loop_
_entity_poly.entity_id
_entity_poly.type
_entity_poly.pdbx_seq_one_letter_code
_entity_poly.pdbx_strand_id
1 'polypeptide(L)'
;MNINKLVLFILVFSVLLTDAATAATRIAVLDFELNDITSLPNAPAELKRTASMAPLLSKALSQIDAYEIVPVETGMQKAANDSFGYLFRFHDLAAQLGRRLGADWIIVSQHSKPSFLFSYLWVYLIDVKKQTAVARYDIELKGSHEKVTEHAVASLAGKIQATVSGIDKR
;
A
#
# COMPACT_ATOMS: atom_id res chain seq x y z
N MET A 1 30.60 12.81 47.99
CA MET A 1 29.48 12.38 47.12
C MET A 1 29.49 10.87 47.05
N ASN A 2 28.41 10.20 47.47
CA ASN A 2 28.41 8.75 47.69
C ASN A 2 28.45 8.01 46.35
N ILE A 3 29.39 7.09 46.13
CA ILE A 3 29.57 6.36 44.85
C ILE A 3 28.25 5.71 44.39
N ASN A 4 27.46 5.19 45.34
CA ASN A 4 26.16 4.60 45.06
C ASN A 4 25.13 5.61 44.52
N LYS A 5 25.20 6.88 44.94
CA LYS A 5 24.35 7.96 44.42
C LYS A 5 24.77 8.39 43.01
N LEU A 6 26.07 8.33 42.70
CA LEU A 6 26.59 8.65 41.36
C LEU A 6 26.24 7.55 40.34
N VAL A 7 26.37 6.28 40.74
CA VAL A 7 25.97 5.12 39.91
C VAL A 7 24.47 5.14 39.62
N LEU A 8 23.64 5.43 40.63
CA LEU A 8 22.18 5.53 40.45
C LEU A 8 21.79 6.67 39.49
N PHE A 9 22.50 7.82 39.56
CA PHE A 9 22.23 8.95 38.68
C PHE A 9 22.58 8.65 37.21
N ILE A 10 23.69 7.93 36.98
CA ILE A 10 24.10 7.49 35.64
C ILE A 10 23.11 6.47 35.06
N LEU A 11 22.61 5.55 35.89
CA LEU A 11 21.64 4.53 35.46
C LEU A 11 20.29 5.13 35.06
N VAL A 12 19.80 6.14 35.79
CA VAL A 12 18.56 6.85 35.45
C VAL A 12 18.73 7.70 34.19
N PHE A 13 19.90 8.30 33.98
CA PHE A 13 20.17 9.11 32.78
C PHE A 13 20.26 8.26 31.50
N SER A 14 20.79 7.02 31.58
CA SER A 14 20.85 6.10 30.44
C SER A 14 19.48 5.55 29.99
N VAL A 15 18.48 5.47 30.88
CA VAL A 15 17.13 5.01 30.51
C VAL A 15 16.36 6.07 29.71
N LEU A 16 16.67 7.36 29.92
CA LEU A 16 16.03 8.49 29.24
C LEU A 16 16.57 8.74 27.82
N LEU A 17 17.64 8.06 27.41
CA LEU A 17 18.23 8.11 26.06
C LEU A 17 17.78 6.93 25.19
N THR A 18 16.77 6.18 25.61
CA THR A 18 16.13 5.23 24.70
C THR A 18 15.34 6.03 23.67
N ASP A 19 15.87 6.12 22.44
CA ASP A 19 15.10 6.60 21.29
C ASP A 19 13.79 5.81 21.29
N ALA A 20 12.67 6.53 21.36
CA ALA A 20 11.37 5.93 21.18
C ALA A 20 11.37 5.30 19.78
N ALA A 21 11.62 4.00 19.70
CA ALA A 21 11.62 3.26 18.46
C ALA A 21 10.26 3.52 17.79
N THR A 22 10.27 4.33 16.73
CA THR A 22 9.07 4.56 15.95
C THR A 22 8.73 3.24 15.29
N ALA A 23 7.61 2.64 15.70
CA ALA A 23 7.15 1.41 15.09
C ALA A 23 6.95 1.67 13.59
N ALA A 24 7.52 0.80 12.74
CA ALA A 24 7.37 0.91 11.30
C ALA A 24 5.87 0.92 10.94
N THR A 25 5.48 1.78 10.01
CA THR A 25 4.10 1.87 9.55
C THR A 25 3.77 0.64 8.72
N ARG A 26 2.76 -0.11 9.12
CA ARG A 26 2.40 -1.40 8.52
C ARG A 26 1.42 -1.19 7.37
N ILE A 27 1.79 -1.62 6.17
CA ILE A 27 0.99 -1.41 4.95
C ILE A 27 0.65 -2.76 4.32
N ALA A 28 -0.65 -3.02 4.14
CA ALA A 28 -1.13 -4.14 3.34
C ALA A 28 -1.42 -3.67 1.90
N VAL A 29 -0.88 -4.38 0.91
CA VAL A 29 -1.16 -4.13 -0.51
C VAL A 29 -2.00 -5.28 -1.04
N LEU A 30 -3.24 -5.00 -1.44
CA LEU A 30 -4.09 -5.99 -2.08
C LEU A 30 -3.70 -6.20 -3.55
N ASP A 31 -4.00 -7.38 -4.07
CA ASP A 31 -3.89 -7.67 -5.50
C ASP A 31 -4.76 -6.70 -6.30
N PHE A 32 -4.23 -6.24 -7.44
CA PHE A 32 -4.96 -5.37 -8.36
C PHE A 32 -6.03 -6.18 -9.08
N GLU A 33 -7.26 -5.67 -9.10
CA GLU A 33 -8.30 -6.25 -9.95
C GLU A 33 -8.18 -5.72 -11.38
N LEU A 34 -8.19 -6.60 -12.38
CA LEU A 34 -8.24 -6.19 -13.78
C LEU A 34 -9.67 -5.79 -14.16
N ASN A 35 -9.85 -4.51 -14.50
CA ASN A 35 -11.06 -3.98 -15.12
C ASN A 35 -10.82 -3.76 -16.62
N ASP A 36 -10.83 -4.85 -17.39
CA ASP A 36 -10.64 -4.80 -18.84
C ASP A 36 -11.99 -4.65 -19.54
N ILE A 37 -12.24 -3.45 -20.08
CA ILE A 37 -13.49 -3.12 -20.79
C ILE A 37 -13.25 -2.95 -22.30
N THR A 38 -12.15 -3.51 -22.80
CA THR A 38 -11.87 -3.58 -24.24
C THR A 38 -12.74 -4.64 -24.92
N SER A 39 -12.69 -4.69 -26.25
CA SER A 39 -13.36 -5.73 -27.04
C SER A 39 -12.75 -7.13 -26.89
N LEU A 40 -11.56 -7.26 -26.29
CA LEU A 40 -10.90 -8.53 -26.01
C LEU A 40 -10.43 -8.55 -24.55
N PRO A 41 -11.36 -8.69 -23.59
CA PRO A 41 -11.04 -8.57 -22.18
C PRO A 41 -10.27 -9.80 -21.68
N ASN A 42 -9.48 -9.61 -20.61
CA ASN A 42 -8.79 -10.68 -19.90
C ASN A 42 -7.77 -11.47 -20.74
N ALA A 43 -7.12 -10.80 -21.70
CA ALA A 43 -6.02 -11.40 -22.43
C ALA A 43 -4.93 -11.91 -21.44
N PRO A 44 -4.33 -13.10 -21.64
CA PRO A 44 -3.38 -13.68 -20.68
C PRO A 44 -2.20 -12.76 -20.33
N ALA A 45 -1.71 -11.99 -21.30
CA ALA A 45 -0.65 -11.01 -21.09
C ALA A 45 -1.11 -9.88 -20.14
N GLU A 46 -2.37 -9.46 -20.21
CA GLU A 46 -2.93 -8.41 -19.38
C GLU A 46 -3.16 -8.87 -17.94
N LEU A 47 -3.66 -10.10 -17.78
CA LEU A 47 -3.78 -10.74 -16.47
C LEU A 47 -2.41 -10.85 -15.79
N LYS A 48 -1.40 -11.31 -16.53
CA LYS A 48 -0.01 -11.39 -16.03
C LYS A 48 0.53 -10.00 -15.65
N ARG A 49 0.30 -8.99 -16.49
CA ARG A 49 0.72 -7.61 -16.23
C ARG A 49 0.01 -7.03 -15.00
N THR A 50 -1.26 -7.34 -14.79
CA THR A 50 -2.00 -6.90 -13.60
C THR A 50 -1.48 -7.58 -12.34
N ALA A 51 -1.26 -8.89 -12.39
CA ALA A 51 -0.76 -9.67 -11.27
C ALA A 51 0.65 -9.26 -10.80
N SER A 52 1.45 -8.60 -11.66
CA SER A 52 2.77 -8.09 -11.25
C SER A 52 2.70 -6.76 -10.47
N MET A 53 1.59 -6.02 -10.53
CA MET A 53 1.51 -4.66 -9.98
C MET A 53 1.57 -4.61 -8.46
N ALA A 54 0.86 -5.51 -7.76
CA ALA A 54 0.92 -5.57 -6.30
C ALA A 54 2.33 -5.96 -5.79
N PRO A 55 3.00 -7.01 -6.30
CA PRO A 55 4.39 -7.30 -5.95
C PRO A 55 5.36 -6.15 -6.23
N LEU A 56 5.21 -5.46 -7.36
CA LEU A 56 6.04 -4.29 -7.69
C LEU A 56 5.81 -3.15 -6.70
N LEU A 57 4.56 -2.88 -6.32
CA LEU A 57 4.22 -1.82 -5.38
C LEU A 57 4.72 -2.15 -3.97
N SER A 58 4.50 -3.38 -3.50
CA SER A 58 5.03 -3.88 -2.24
C SER A 58 6.55 -3.75 -2.19
N LYS A 59 7.26 -4.14 -3.25
CA LYS A 59 8.72 -3.99 -3.33
C LYS A 59 9.16 -2.53 -3.29
N ALA A 60 8.47 -1.63 -4.01
CA ALA A 60 8.81 -0.21 -4.02
C ALA A 60 8.58 0.43 -2.64
N LEU A 61 7.49 0.07 -1.96
CA LEU A 61 7.20 0.56 -0.61
C LEU A 61 8.14 -0.03 0.45
N SER A 62 8.54 -1.30 0.34
CA SER A 62 9.47 -1.95 1.28
C SER A 62 10.89 -1.40 1.21
N GLN A 63 11.22 -0.63 0.16
CA GLN A 63 12.51 0.07 0.05
C GLN A 63 12.55 1.36 0.88
N ILE A 64 11.44 1.73 1.52
CA ILE A 64 11.33 2.90 2.40
C ILE A 64 11.43 2.39 3.84
N ASP A 65 12.49 2.78 4.56
CA ASP A 65 12.79 2.29 5.91
C ASP A 65 11.65 2.48 6.94
N ALA A 66 10.75 3.43 6.68
CA ALA A 66 9.61 3.73 7.55
C ALA A 66 8.47 2.70 7.45
N TYR A 67 8.48 1.80 6.46
CA TYR A 67 7.35 0.94 6.13
C TYR A 67 7.67 -0.54 6.30
N GLU A 68 6.70 -1.27 6.86
CA GLU A 68 6.68 -2.73 6.90
C GLU A 68 5.53 -3.23 6.02
N ILE A 69 5.82 -4.05 5.01
CA ILE A 69 4.78 -4.63 4.16
C ILE A 69 4.19 -5.86 4.84
N VAL A 70 2.89 -5.79 5.11
CA VAL A 70 2.13 -6.91 5.66
C VAL A 70 1.81 -7.90 4.54
N PRO A 71 2.20 -9.17 4.67
CA PRO A 71 1.87 -10.17 3.66
C PRO A 71 0.35 -10.39 3.62
N VAL A 72 -0.21 -10.40 2.41
CA VAL A 72 -1.62 -10.70 2.18
C VAL A 72 -1.71 -12.03 1.46
N GLU A 73 -2.24 -13.04 2.14
CA GLU A 73 -2.53 -14.31 1.47
C GLU A 73 -3.68 -14.11 0.48
N THR A 74 -3.51 -14.56 -0.77
CA THR A 74 -4.54 -14.45 -1.82
C THR A 74 -5.89 -15.04 -1.37
N GLY A 75 -5.87 -16.09 -0.54
CA GLY A 75 -7.07 -16.68 0.05
C GLY A 75 -7.86 -15.73 0.95
N MET A 76 -7.18 -14.89 1.74
CA MET A 76 -7.83 -13.93 2.64
C MET A 76 -8.49 -12.77 1.89
N GLN A 77 -7.79 -12.20 0.88
CA GLN A 77 -8.40 -11.18 0.03
C GLN A 77 -9.62 -11.75 -0.71
N LYS A 78 -9.49 -12.95 -1.30
CA LYS A 78 -10.60 -13.59 -2.03
C LYS A 78 -11.79 -13.87 -1.13
N ALA A 79 -11.57 -14.31 0.11
CA ALA A 79 -12.65 -14.55 1.08
C ALA A 79 -13.36 -13.26 1.54
N ALA A 80 -12.67 -12.11 1.50
CA ALA A 80 -13.25 -10.82 1.83
C ALA A 80 -13.89 -10.10 0.62
N ASN A 81 -13.66 -10.59 -0.61
CA ASN A 81 -14.09 -9.94 -1.84
C ASN A 81 -15.32 -10.67 -2.41
N ASP A 82 -16.52 -10.18 -2.09
CA ASP A 82 -17.79 -10.80 -2.52
C ASP A 82 -18.01 -10.73 -4.04
N SER A 83 -17.44 -9.72 -4.71
CA SER A 83 -17.50 -9.55 -6.16
C SER A 83 -16.41 -8.61 -6.65
N PHE A 84 -16.22 -8.53 -7.97
CA PHE A 84 -15.32 -7.56 -8.59
C PHE A 84 -15.61 -6.12 -8.10
N GLY A 85 -14.59 -5.44 -7.61
CA GLY A 85 -14.64 -4.08 -7.10
C GLY A 85 -15.31 -3.94 -5.74
N TYR A 86 -15.58 -5.04 -5.02
CA TYR A 86 -16.27 -4.97 -3.73
C TYR A 86 -15.43 -4.22 -2.69
N LEU A 87 -14.21 -4.68 -2.42
CA LEU A 87 -13.29 -3.98 -1.50
C LEU A 87 -12.89 -2.58 -2.02
N PHE A 88 -12.91 -2.37 -3.34
CA PHE A 88 -12.62 -1.08 -3.95
C PHE A 88 -13.74 -0.05 -3.73
N ARG A 89 -15.01 -0.50 -3.64
CA ARG A 89 -16.17 0.37 -3.38
C ARG A 89 -16.46 0.56 -1.89
N PHE A 90 -16.20 -0.46 -1.08
CA PHE A 90 -16.53 -0.49 0.36
C PHE A 90 -15.27 -0.36 1.21
N HIS A 91 -14.81 0.88 1.40
CA HIS A 91 -13.56 1.19 2.09
C HIS A 91 -13.54 0.73 3.56
N ASP A 92 -14.69 0.72 4.21
CA ASP A 92 -14.86 0.26 5.58
C ASP A 92 -14.66 -1.26 5.72
N LEU A 93 -15.07 -2.04 4.70
CA LEU A 93 -14.81 -3.48 4.59
C LEU A 93 -13.34 -3.76 4.28
N ALA A 94 -12.73 -2.98 3.37
CA ALA A 94 -11.29 -3.05 3.14
C ALA A 94 -10.50 -2.75 4.43
N ALA A 95 -10.89 -1.71 5.18
CA ALA A 95 -10.28 -1.40 6.47
C ALA A 95 -10.47 -2.53 7.50
N GLN A 96 -11.60 -3.25 7.48
CA GLN A 96 -11.78 -4.44 8.31
C GLN A 96 -10.78 -5.56 7.97
N LEU A 97 -10.54 -5.81 6.68
CA LEU A 97 -9.50 -6.75 6.25
C LEU A 97 -8.11 -6.26 6.71
N GLY A 98 -7.80 -4.97 6.55
CA GLY A 98 -6.57 -4.36 7.04
C GLY A 98 -6.35 -4.55 8.54
N ARG A 99 -7.41 -4.40 9.36
CA ARG A 99 -7.35 -4.68 10.80
C ARG A 99 -7.01 -6.13 11.10
N ARG A 100 -7.62 -7.09 10.39
CA ARG A 100 -7.35 -8.53 10.57
C ARG A 100 -5.91 -8.89 10.21
N LEU A 101 -5.36 -8.20 9.21
CA LEU A 101 -3.95 -8.31 8.80
C LEU A 101 -2.98 -7.61 9.77
N GLY A 102 -3.49 -6.76 10.68
CA GLY A 102 -2.67 -5.94 11.56
C GLY A 102 -1.94 -4.81 10.81
N ALA A 103 -2.55 -4.26 9.75
CA ALA A 103 -2.01 -3.13 9.00
C ALA A 103 -2.56 -1.79 9.53
N ASP A 104 -1.76 -0.73 9.45
CA ASP A 104 -2.17 0.65 9.69
C ASP A 104 -2.86 1.25 8.46
N TRP A 105 -2.40 0.83 7.28
CA TRP A 105 -2.91 1.21 5.98
C TRP A 105 -3.21 -0.01 5.13
N ILE A 106 -4.28 0.06 4.35
CA ILE A 106 -4.56 -0.91 3.31
C ILE A 106 -4.73 -0.20 1.98
N ILE A 107 -4.07 -0.75 0.95
CA ILE A 107 -4.12 -0.25 -0.42
C ILE A 107 -5.02 -1.16 -1.23
N VAL A 108 -6.05 -0.57 -1.85
CA VAL A 108 -7.00 -1.28 -2.71
C VAL A 108 -6.93 -0.69 -4.11
N SER A 109 -6.83 -1.55 -5.11
CA SER A 109 -6.42 -1.12 -6.44
C SER A 109 -7.20 -1.80 -7.56
N GLN A 110 -7.45 -1.05 -8.61
CA GLN A 110 -7.91 -1.56 -9.90
C GLN A 110 -6.97 -1.13 -11.00
N HIS A 111 -6.75 -2.06 -11.93
CA HIS A 111 -6.11 -1.79 -13.19
C HIS A 111 -7.19 -1.65 -14.26
N SER A 112 -7.53 -0.42 -14.63
CA SER A 112 -8.58 -0.13 -15.60
C SER A 112 -8.02 -0.02 -17.01
N LYS A 113 -8.47 -0.90 -17.91
CA LYS A 113 -8.06 -0.91 -19.31
C LYS A 113 -9.25 -0.61 -20.21
N PRO A 114 -9.50 0.68 -20.52
CA PRO A 114 -10.54 1.08 -21.46
C PRO A 114 -10.14 0.91 -22.92
N SER A 115 -8.84 0.84 -23.23
CA SER A 115 -8.36 0.74 -24.60
C SER A 115 -7.08 -0.10 -24.71
N PHE A 116 -6.68 -0.42 -25.94
CA PHE A 116 -5.37 -1.04 -26.21
C PHE A 116 -4.20 -0.04 -26.16
N LEU A 117 -4.48 1.26 -26.15
CA LEU A 117 -3.47 2.32 -26.20
C LEU A 117 -3.08 2.84 -24.81
N PHE A 118 -3.98 2.76 -23.85
CA PHE A 118 -3.74 3.22 -22.49
C PHE A 118 -4.60 2.49 -21.45
N SER A 119 -4.12 2.50 -20.22
CA SER A 119 -4.79 1.97 -19.03
C SER A 119 -4.54 2.89 -17.83
N TYR A 120 -5.20 2.63 -16.72
CA TYR A 120 -5.07 3.40 -15.48
C TYR A 120 -4.80 2.48 -14.29
N LEU A 121 -3.97 2.93 -13.36
CA LEU A 121 -4.01 2.44 -11.98
C LEU A 121 -4.93 3.36 -11.19
N TRP A 122 -6.04 2.82 -10.70
CA TRP A 122 -6.89 3.49 -9.73
C TRP A 122 -6.66 2.88 -8.38
N VAL A 123 -6.24 3.69 -7.42
CA VAL A 123 -5.74 3.19 -6.14
C VAL A 123 -6.29 4.04 -5.01
N TYR A 124 -6.88 3.38 -4.02
CA TYR A 124 -7.25 4.00 -2.75
C TYR A 124 -6.23 3.64 -1.68
N LEU A 125 -5.79 4.66 -0.95
CA LEU A 125 -5.11 4.50 0.32
C LEU A 125 -6.14 4.65 1.45
N ILE A 126 -6.31 3.61 2.25
CA ILE A 126 -7.33 3.55 3.29
C ILE A 126 -6.65 3.52 4.66
N ASP A 127 -7.02 4.48 5.52
CA ASP A 127 -6.65 4.51 6.92
C ASP A 127 -7.46 3.45 7.66
N VAL A 128 -6.79 2.39 8.14
CA VAL A 128 -7.45 1.22 8.73
C VAL A 128 -8.17 1.58 10.02
N LYS A 129 -7.62 2.53 10.79
CA LYS A 129 -8.19 3.00 12.05
C LYS A 129 -9.42 3.88 11.81
N LYS A 130 -9.36 4.79 10.83
CA LYS A 130 -10.48 5.68 10.49
C LYS A 130 -11.53 5.05 9.56
N GLN A 131 -11.23 3.89 8.99
CA GLN A 131 -12.10 3.16 8.06
C GLN A 131 -12.50 3.96 6.82
N THR A 132 -11.62 4.85 6.36
CA THR A 132 -11.90 5.73 5.22
C THR A 132 -10.73 5.77 4.27
N ALA A 133 -11.03 5.90 2.98
CA ALA A 133 -10.05 6.34 2.01
C ALA A 133 -9.61 7.77 2.36
N VAL A 134 -8.30 8.00 2.44
CA VAL A 134 -7.72 9.33 2.69
C VAL A 134 -7.16 9.96 1.41
N ALA A 135 -6.90 9.12 0.40
CA ALA A 135 -6.46 9.55 -0.91
C ALA A 135 -6.91 8.56 -1.98
N ARG A 136 -7.07 9.11 -3.19
CA ARG A 136 -7.21 8.36 -4.44
C ARG A 136 -6.11 8.78 -5.39
N TYR A 137 -5.49 7.82 -6.05
CA TYR A 137 -4.51 8.05 -7.10
C TYR A 137 -5.02 7.48 -8.41
N ASP A 138 -4.91 8.28 -9.46
CA ASP A 138 -5.19 7.87 -10.83
C ASP A 138 -3.90 8.08 -11.63
N ILE A 139 -3.30 7.00 -12.14
CA ILE A 139 -2.07 7.04 -12.94
C ILE A 139 -2.34 6.45 -14.31
N GLU A 140 -2.14 7.25 -15.35
CA GLU A 140 -2.27 6.80 -16.74
C GLU A 140 -1.00 6.05 -17.19
N LEU A 141 -1.20 4.91 -17.83
CA LEU A 141 -0.18 4.09 -18.47
C LEU A 141 -0.39 4.16 -19.98
N LYS A 142 0.57 4.75 -20.70
CA LYS A 142 0.56 4.81 -22.17
C LYS A 142 1.24 3.56 -22.74
N GLY A 143 0.46 2.69 -23.36
CA GLY A 143 0.89 1.37 -23.82
C GLY A 143 0.99 0.32 -22.71
N SER A 144 1.45 -0.87 -23.08
CA SER A 144 1.48 -2.06 -22.20
C SER A 144 2.90 -2.60 -21.96
N HIS A 145 3.94 -1.83 -22.29
CA HIS A 145 5.32 -2.22 -22.03
C HIS A 145 5.59 -2.36 -20.53
N GLU A 146 6.40 -3.34 -20.15
CA GLU A 146 6.76 -3.63 -18.76
C GLU A 146 7.31 -2.40 -18.03
N LYS A 147 8.27 -1.69 -18.65
CA LYS A 147 8.84 -0.45 -18.10
C LYS A 147 7.81 0.63 -17.77
N VAL A 148 6.73 0.73 -18.57
CA VAL A 148 5.64 1.70 -18.29
C VAL A 148 4.93 1.32 -17.00
N THR A 149 4.71 0.03 -16.77
CA THR A 149 4.09 -0.48 -15.54
C THR A 149 5.01 -0.24 -14.34
N GLU A 150 6.31 -0.54 -14.46
CA GLU A 150 7.30 -0.29 -13.39
C GLU A 150 7.37 1.19 -13.00
N HIS A 151 7.48 2.09 -13.99
CA HIS A 151 7.52 3.54 -13.73
C HIS A 151 6.24 4.06 -13.10
N ALA A 152 5.07 3.59 -13.55
CA ALA A 152 3.78 3.97 -12.97
C ALA A 152 3.67 3.53 -11.51
N VAL A 153 4.06 2.29 -11.20
CA VAL A 153 4.06 1.75 -9.84
C VAL A 153 5.07 2.47 -8.93
N ALA A 154 6.26 2.82 -9.43
CA ALA A 154 7.22 3.62 -8.68
C ALA A 154 6.68 5.03 -8.38
N SER A 155 6.01 5.66 -9.35
CA SER A 155 5.34 6.95 -9.13
C SER A 155 4.21 6.85 -8.10
N LEU A 156 3.43 5.76 -8.13
CA LEU A 156 2.40 5.47 -7.13
C LEU A 156 2.99 5.36 -5.72
N ALA A 157 4.07 4.60 -5.55
CA ALA A 157 4.75 4.44 -4.27
C ALA A 157 5.19 5.79 -3.69
N GLY A 158 5.77 6.67 -4.52
CA GLY A 158 6.16 8.02 -4.10
C GLY A 158 4.97 8.91 -3.68
N LYS A 159 3.82 8.79 -4.36
CA LYS A 159 2.59 9.50 -3.97
C LYS A 159 2.02 8.99 -2.65
N ILE A 160 2.00 7.67 -2.45
CA ILE A 160 1.59 7.05 -1.18
C ILE A 160 2.51 7.50 -0.05
N GLN A 161 3.82 7.48 -0.27
CA GLN A 161 4.79 7.93 0.72
C GLN A 161 4.52 9.37 1.16
N ALA A 162 4.33 10.28 0.20
CA ALA A 162 4.03 11.68 0.49
C ALA A 162 2.77 11.83 1.37
N THR A 163 1.71 11.09 1.06
CA THR A 163 0.46 11.12 1.85
C THR A 163 0.64 10.52 3.25
N VAL A 164 1.29 9.36 3.38
CA VAL A 164 1.50 8.69 4.68
C VAL A 164 2.41 9.50 5.58
N SER A 165 3.46 10.11 5.04
CA SER A 165 4.38 10.97 5.80
C SER A 165 3.83 12.38 6.10
N GLY A 166 2.65 12.73 5.59
CA GLY A 166 2.06 14.06 5.75
C GLY A 166 2.82 15.18 5.03
N ILE A 167 3.70 14.83 4.08
CA ILE A 167 4.45 15.77 3.25
C ILE A 167 3.55 16.11 2.06
N ASP A 168 2.62 17.02 2.27
CA ASP A 168 1.74 17.50 1.22
C ASP A 168 2.49 18.51 0.34
N LYS A 169 2.74 18.16 -0.93
CA LYS A 169 3.11 19.13 -1.96
C LYS A 169 1.81 19.79 -2.43
N ARG A 170 1.39 20.85 -1.74
CA ARG A 170 0.51 21.85 -2.34
C ARG A 170 1.16 22.47 -3.56
#